data_AF-A0A946ZNN2-F1
#
_entry.id   AF-A0A946ZNN2-F1
#
_cell.length_a   1.000
_cell.length_b   1.000
_cell.length_c   1.000
_cell.angle_alpha   90.00
_cell.angle_beta   90.00
_cell.angle_gamma   90.00
#
_symmetry.space_group_name_H-M   'P 1'
#
loop_
_entity.id
_entity.type
_entity.pdbx_description
1 polymer ?
#
loop_
_entity_poly.entity_id
_entity_poly.type
_entity_poly.pdbx_seq_one_letter_code
_entity_poly.pdbx_strand_id
1 'polypeptide(L)'
;MNTTQLKPFSKDILHIDNIEAVCDGIIAKLRNDVYRTLQRRGGVVGISGGIDSSVCFALAAKAFGSENVTGIMLPEQDSSGESKDLAQELADVYGVETLVEDITAALDGFGCYRRRDEAIGRVILDFNPDSDKAKIEIKQNIGQNMPAIFSITVIKPDGEIISKLLPAKEYLQIVAATNFKQRSRMSMLYYHAERLHYA
;
A
#
# COMPACT_ATOMS: atom_id res chain seq x y z
N MET A 1 34.98 -4.06 -15.66
CA MET A 1 33.62 -3.58 -16.00
C MET A 1 32.74 -4.81 -16.10
N ASN A 2 31.93 -5.10 -15.07
CA ASN A 2 30.96 -6.21 -15.14
C ASN A 2 29.74 -5.73 -15.92
N THR A 3 29.71 -6.04 -17.22
CA THR A 3 28.52 -5.88 -18.05
C THR A 3 27.51 -6.93 -17.60
N THR A 4 26.56 -6.54 -16.74
CA THR A 4 25.43 -7.40 -16.39
C THR A 4 24.63 -7.64 -17.67
N GLN A 5 24.77 -8.83 -18.24
CA GLN A 5 24.04 -9.23 -19.44
C GLN A 5 22.55 -9.29 -19.07
N LEU A 6 21.76 -8.37 -19.61
CA LEU A 6 20.32 -8.31 -19.34
C LEU A 6 19.66 -9.60 -19.86
N LYS A 7 18.87 -10.27 -19.02
CA LYS A 7 18.09 -11.44 -19.44
C LYS A 7 17.17 -11.03 -20.63
N PRO A 8 17.08 -11.84 -21.70
CA PRO A 8 16.12 -11.57 -22.78
C PRO A 8 14.70 -11.53 -22.22
N PHE A 9 13.84 -10.69 -22.80
CA PHE A 9 12.45 -10.56 -22.37
C PHE A 9 11.72 -11.89 -22.58
N SER A 10 11.40 -12.59 -21.49
CA SER A 10 10.66 -13.86 -21.46
C SER A 10 9.78 -13.92 -20.22
N LYS A 11 8.89 -14.93 -20.14
CA LYS A 11 8.08 -15.17 -18.94
C LYS A 11 8.93 -15.47 -17.71
N ASP A 12 10.15 -15.98 -17.91
CA ASP A 12 11.07 -16.39 -16.86
C ASP A 12 11.92 -15.23 -16.33
N ILE A 13 11.74 -14.01 -16.86
CA ILE A 13 12.50 -12.84 -16.40
C ILE A 13 12.22 -12.48 -14.93
N LEU A 14 11.04 -12.86 -14.42
CA LEU A 14 10.64 -12.70 -13.03
C LEU A 14 11.02 -13.91 -12.16
N HIS A 15 11.62 -14.96 -12.73
CA HIS A 15 12.06 -16.11 -11.97
C HIS A 15 13.33 -15.77 -11.18
N ILE A 16 13.23 -15.85 -9.86
CA ILE A 16 14.33 -15.64 -8.93
C ILE A 16 14.97 -17.00 -8.65
N ASP A 17 16.10 -17.25 -9.30
CA ASP A 17 16.81 -18.54 -9.25
C ASP A 17 17.32 -18.88 -7.84
N ASN A 18 17.76 -17.88 -7.08
CA ASN A 18 18.23 -18.04 -5.70
C ASN A 18 17.67 -16.94 -4.80
N ILE A 19 16.54 -17.24 -4.15
CA ILE A 19 15.81 -16.29 -3.28
C ILE A 19 16.67 -15.89 -2.07
N GLU A 20 17.40 -16.82 -1.46
CA GLU A 20 18.23 -16.56 -0.29
C GLU A 20 19.34 -15.55 -0.60
N ALA A 21 20.07 -15.75 -1.69
CA ALA A 21 21.12 -14.83 -2.12
C ALA A 21 20.58 -13.42 -2.44
N VAL A 22 19.37 -13.32 -3.01
CA VAL A 22 18.70 -12.04 -3.25
C VAL A 22 18.30 -11.38 -1.93
N CYS A 23 17.70 -12.11 -1.00
CA CYS A 23 17.37 -11.60 0.33
C CYS A 23 18.61 -11.12 1.08
N ASP A 24 19.69 -11.90 1.09
CA ASP A 24 20.95 -11.53 1.74
C ASP A 24 21.57 -10.28 1.12
N GLY A 25 21.52 -10.16 -0.21
CA GLY A 25 21.96 -8.96 -0.93
C GLY A 25 21.15 -7.72 -0.53
N ILE A 26 19.83 -7.85 -0.43
CA ILE A 26 18.95 -6.76 0.02
C ILE A 26 19.24 -6.41 1.48
N ILE A 27 19.37 -7.40 2.37
CA ILE A 27 19.67 -7.21 3.79
C ILE A 27 21.01 -6.49 3.98
N ALA A 28 22.06 -6.92 3.26
CA ALA A 28 23.37 -6.28 3.31
C ALA A 28 23.31 -4.82 2.84
N LYS A 29 22.56 -4.55 1.76
CA LYS A 29 22.33 -3.20 1.26
C LYS A 29 21.57 -2.33 2.25
N LEU A 30 20.48 -2.84 2.84
CA LEU A 30 19.71 -2.15 3.87
C LEU A 30 20.60 -1.76 5.06
N ARG A 31 21.41 -2.68 5.59
CA ARG A 31 22.36 -2.40 6.68
C ARG A 31 23.34 -1.30 6.30
N ASN A 32 23.93 -1.36 5.12
CA ASN A 32 24.86 -0.33 4.66
C ASN A 32 24.17 1.03 4.53
N ASP A 33 23.04 1.09 3.83
CA ASP A 33 22.34 2.33 3.56
C ASP A 33 21.84 2.99 4.84
N VAL A 34 21.22 2.22 5.75
CA VAL A 34 20.68 2.75 7.01
C VAL A 34 21.78 3.12 8.00
N TYR A 35 22.72 2.22 8.30
CA TYR A 35 23.72 2.48 9.35
C TYR A 35 24.92 3.29 8.91
N ARG A 36 25.35 3.19 7.64
CA ARG A 36 26.58 3.86 7.15
C ARG A 36 26.27 5.11 6.35
N THR A 37 25.34 5.03 5.40
CA THR A 37 25.03 6.16 4.50
C THR A 37 24.12 7.19 5.17
N LEU A 38 22.97 6.74 5.71
CA LEU A 38 21.98 7.60 6.34
C LEU A 38 22.25 7.84 7.83
N GLN A 39 23.14 7.03 8.43
CA GLN A 39 23.52 7.09 9.85
C GLN A 39 22.32 7.04 10.81
N ARG A 40 21.31 6.21 10.47
CA ARG A 40 20.12 5.95 11.28
C ARG A 40 20.29 4.70 12.13
N ARG A 41 19.42 4.54 13.13
CA ARG A 41 19.54 3.47 14.14
C ARG A 41 18.67 2.24 13.88
N GLY A 42 17.81 2.28 12.88
CA GLY A 42 16.79 1.26 12.63
C GLY A 42 15.87 1.65 11.49
N GLY A 43 14.72 0.99 11.36
CA GLY A 43 13.74 1.27 10.32
C GLY A 43 12.29 1.31 10.83
N VAL A 44 11.49 2.21 10.29
CA VAL A 44 10.04 2.23 10.49
C VAL A 44 9.35 1.67 9.25
N VAL A 45 8.43 0.71 9.44
CA VAL A 45 7.74 0.05 8.33
C VAL A 45 6.24 0.08 8.53
N GLY A 46 5.51 0.64 7.57
CA GLY A 46 4.07 0.55 7.53
C GLY A 46 3.62 -0.85 7.13
N ILE A 47 2.80 -1.49 7.96
CA ILE A 47 2.28 -2.85 7.73
C ILE A 47 0.77 -2.81 7.50
N SER A 48 0.31 -3.48 6.45
CA SER A 48 -1.12 -3.50 6.04
C SER A 48 -1.70 -4.90 5.84
N GLY A 49 -0.92 -5.95 6.13
CA GLY A 49 -1.27 -7.34 5.83
C GLY A 49 -1.07 -7.74 4.36
N GLY A 50 -0.65 -6.79 3.50
CA GLY A 50 -0.31 -7.05 2.10
C GLY A 50 1.09 -7.64 1.92
N ILE A 51 1.24 -8.51 0.92
CA ILE A 51 2.48 -9.26 0.64
C ILE A 51 3.73 -8.37 0.53
N ASP A 52 3.62 -7.22 -0.14
CA ASP A 52 4.75 -6.30 -0.35
C ASP A 52 5.26 -5.75 0.99
N SER A 53 4.35 -5.23 1.82
CA SER A 53 4.70 -4.71 3.14
C SER A 53 5.25 -5.82 4.05
N SER A 54 4.72 -7.04 3.93
CA SER A 54 5.18 -8.18 4.72
C SER A 54 6.61 -8.59 4.39
N VAL A 55 6.96 -8.60 3.09
CA VAL A 55 8.33 -8.87 2.63
C VAL A 55 9.28 -7.77 3.10
N CYS A 56 8.91 -6.50 2.96
CA CYS A 56 9.73 -5.38 3.44
C CYS A 56 9.97 -5.45 4.96
N PHE A 57 8.92 -5.75 5.73
CA PHE A 57 8.99 -5.87 7.18
C PHE A 57 9.91 -7.02 7.62
N ALA A 58 9.75 -8.20 7.01
CA ALA A 58 10.60 -9.36 7.27
C ALA A 58 12.08 -9.10 6.97
N LEU A 59 12.36 -8.44 5.84
CA LEU A 59 13.73 -8.06 5.46
C LEU A 59 14.31 -7.01 6.41
N ALA A 60 13.52 -6.02 6.84
CA ALA A 60 13.94 -5.03 7.81
C ALA A 60 14.27 -5.66 9.17
N ALA A 61 13.41 -6.56 9.68
CA ALA A 61 13.65 -7.27 10.93
C ALA A 61 14.92 -8.12 10.87
N LYS A 62 15.14 -8.85 9.78
CA LYS A 62 16.39 -9.61 9.54
C LYS A 62 17.62 -8.69 9.41
N ALA A 63 17.45 -7.50 8.85
CA ALA A 63 18.54 -6.55 8.65
C ALA A 63 18.96 -5.86 9.93
N PHE A 64 18.01 -5.39 10.73
CA PHE A 64 18.28 -4.47 11.84
C PHE A 64 18.13 -5.09 13.24
N GLY A 65 17.54 -6.28 13.34
CA GLY A 65 17.09 -6.84 14.62
C GLY A 65 15.71 -6.30 14.99
N SER A 66 14.94 -7.08 15.73
CA SER A 66 13.54 -6.73 16.02
C SER A 66 13.41 -5.53 16.94
N GLU A 67 14.43 -5.26 17.76
CA GLU A 67 14.54 -4.10 18.64
C GLU A 67 14.82 -2.78 17.91
N ASN A 68 15.24 -2.85 16.64
CA ASN A 68 15.52 -1.68 15.81
C ASN A 68 14.54 -1.53 14.64
N VAL A 69 13.39 -2.19 14.73
CA VAL A 69 12.28 -2.05 13.78
C VAL A 69 11.03 -1.68 14.54
N THR A 70 10.26 -0.75 13.99
CA THR A 70 8.91 -0.44 14.50
C THR A 70 7.92 -0.62 13.35
N GLY A 71 6.97 -1.54 13.54
CA GLY A 71 5.84 -1.73 12.63
C GLY A 71 4.73 -0.72 12.94
N ILE A 72 4.20 -0.04 11.93
CA ILE A 72 3.08 0.88 12.11
C ILE A 72 1.88 0.39 11.31
N MET A 73 0.80 0.04 12.01
CA MET A 73 -0.50 -0.25 11.42
C MET A 73 -1.29 1.05 11.28
N LEU A 74 -1.76 1.36 10.07
CA LEU A 74 -2.43 2.62 9.75
C LEU A 74 -3.85 2.39 9.23
N PRO A 75 -4.78 1.92 10.09
CA PRO A 75 -6.18 1.72 9.73
C PRO A 75 -6.89 3.05 9.49
N GLU A 76 -8.00 2.97 8.77
CA GLU A 76 -8.98 4.04 8.61
C GLU A 76 -10.38 3.44 8.47
N GLN A 77 -11.43 4.26 8.39
CA GLN A 77 -12.83 3.77 8.44
C GLN A 77 -13.19 2.68 7.41
N ASP A 78 -12.57 2.69 6.22
CA ASP A 78 -12.82 1.67 5.17
C ASP A 78 -11.88 0.44 5.30
N SER A 79 -11.07 0.35 6.35
CA SER A 79 -10.13 -0.76 6.56
C SER A 79 -10.82 -2.00 7.12
N SER A 80 -10.45 -3.18 6.61
CA SER A 80 -10.96 -4.45 7.12
C SER A 80 -10.24 -4.86 8.42
N GLY A 81 -10.97 -5.52 9.32
CA GLY A 81 -10.40 -6.09 10.55
C GLY A 81 -9.30 -7.12 10.26
N GLU A 82 -9.51 -7.98 9.24
CA GLU A 82 -8.56 -9.04 8.84
C GLU A 82 -7.16 -8.51 8.50
N SER A 83 -7.06 -7.31 7.90
CA SER A 83 -5.76 -6.71 7.57
C SER A 83 -4.92 -6.40 8.81
N LYS A 84 -5.56 -6.08 9.93
CA LYS A 84 -4.89 -5.80 11.20
C LYS A 84 -4.37 -7.09 11.84
N ASP A 85 -5.20 -8.13 11.85
CA ASP A 85 -4.84 -9.42 12.45
C ASP A 85 -3.64 -10.05 11.73
N LEU A 86 -3.66 -10.07 10.39
CA LEU A 86 -2.53 -10.56 9.59
C LEU A 86 -1.24 -9.75 9.81
N ALA A 87 -1.36 -8.42 9.97
CA ALA A 87 -0.21 -7.57 10.25
C ALA A 87 0.37 -7.85 11.65
N GLN A 88 -0.48 -8.11 12.63
CA GLN A 88 -0.05 -8.45 13.99
C GLN A 88 0.60 -9.83 14.06
N GLU A 89 0.01 -10.86 13.42
CA GLU A 89 0.59 -12.20 13.35
C GLU A 89 2.01 -12.16 12.74
N LEU A 90 2.21 -11.38 11.68
CA LEU A 90 3.53 -11.19 11.10
C LEU A 90 4.51 -10.55 12.08
N ALA A 91 4.09 -9.52 12.80
CA ALA A 91 4.93 -8.85 13.79
C ALA A 91 5.36 -9.79 14.91
N ASP A 92 4.44 -10.63 15.38
CA ASP A 92 4.69 -11.62 16.43
C ASP A 92 5.72 -12.67 15.97
N VAL A 93 5.66 -13.12 14.71
CA VAL A 93 6.64 -14.05 14.13
C VAL A 93 8.07 -13.48 14.17
N TYR A 94 8.23 -12.18 13.97
CA TYR A 94 9.54 -11.51 13.98
C TYR A 94 9.88 -10.87 15.33
N GLY A 95 9.00 -10.93 16.33
CA GLY A 95 9.20 -10.33 17.65
C GLY A 95 9.40 -8.81 17.62
N VAL A 96 8.75 -8.12 16.67
CA VAL A 96 8.90 -6.69 16.42
C VAL A 96 7.73 -5.93 17.07
N GLU A 97 8.03 -4.80 17.70
CA GLU A 97 7.00 -3.92 18.29
C GLU A 97 6.13 -3.26 17.21
N THR A 98 4.81 -3.23 17.45
CA THR A 98 3.85 -2.57 16.57
C THR A 98 3.11 -1.44 17.27
N LEU A 99 2.81 -0.39 16.51
CA LEU A 99 1.94 0.72 16.92
C LEU A 99 0.75 0.82 15.96
N VAL A 100 -0.36 1.36 16.45
CA VAL A 100 -1.57 1.60 15.67
C VAL A 100 -1.83 3.11 15.63
N GLU A 101 -1.91 3.65 14.42
CA GLU A 101 -2.20 5.06 14.16
C GLU A 101 -3.45 5.17 13.28
N ASP A 102 -4.59 5.52 13.87
CA ASP A 102 -5.83 5.71 13.13
C ASP A 102 -5.79 7.04 12.37
N ILE A 103 -5.84 6.97 11.04
CA ILE A 103 -5.75 8.14 10.17
C ILE A 103 -7.10 8.65 9.67
N THR A 104 -8.22 8.11 10.15
CA THR A 104 -9.58 8.45 9.70
C THR A 104 -9.83 9.95 9.80
N ALA A 105 -9.57 10.54 10.97
CA ALA A 105 -9.80 11.98 11.20
C ALA A 105 -8.96 12.88 10.27
N ALA A 106 -7.74 12.46 9.93
CA ALA A 106 -6.90 13.19 8.99
C ALA A 106 -7.50 13.14 7.58
N LEU A 107 -7.97 11.97 7.15
CA LEU A 107 -8.61 11.77 5.84
C LEU A 107 -9.95 12.52 5.75
N ASP A 108 -10.73 12.55 6.82
CA ASP A 108 -11.93 13.37 6.95
C ASP A 108 -11.60 14.86 6.86
N GLY A 109 -10.55 15.31 7.55
CA GLY A 109 -10.06 16.68 7.48
C GLY A 109 -9.64 17.10 6.07
N PHE A 110 -9.00 16.19 5.32
CA PHE A 110 -8.73 16.39 3.90
C PHE A 110 -9.99 16.28 3.03
N GLY A 111 -11.13 15.86 3.59
CA GLY A 111 -12.39 15.53 2.92
C GLY A 111 -12.17 14.50 1.81
N CYS A 112 -11.36 13.49 2.10
CA CYS A 112 -11.04 12.37 1.22
C CYS A 112 -12.31 11.66 0.76
N TYR A 113 -13.12 11.18 1.71
CA TYR A 113 -14.34 10.43 1.43
C TYR A 113 -15.36 11.26 0.67
N ARG A 114 -15.70 12.45 1.19
CA ARG A 114 -16.61 13.38 0.51
C ARG A 114 -16.23 13.64 -0.96
N ARG A 115 -14.95 13.92 -1.25
CA ARG A 115 -14.48 14.19 -2.62
C ARG A 115 -14.55 12.96 -3.52
N ARG A 116 -14.28 11.77 -2.98
CA ARG A 116 -14.44 10.49 -3.69
C ARG A 116 -15.91 10.27 -4.01
N ASP A 117 -16.77 10.40 -3.01
CA ASP A 117 -18.19 10.07 -3.09
C ASP A 117 -18.93 11.03 -4.04
N GLU A 118 -18.59 12.32 -4.02
CA GLU A 118 -19.06 13.31 -5.00
C GLU A 118 -18.74 12.93 -6.44
N ALA A 119 -17.56 12.34 -6.70
CA ALA A 119 -17.15 11.93 -8.04
C ALA A 119 -17.89 10.65 -8.48
N ILE A 120 -18.10 9.69 -7.57
CA ILE A 120 -18.89 8.49 -7.84
C ILE A 120 -20.35 8.86 -8.10
N GLY A 121 -20.93 9.74 -7.27
CA GLY A 121 -22.32 10.20 -7.39
C GLY A 121 -22.62 10.93 -8.70
N ARG A 122 -21.63 11.55 -9.36
CA ARG A 122 -21.80 12.13 -10.70
C ARG A 122 -21.93 11.08 -11.82
N VAL A 123 -21.50 9.84 -11.57
CA VAL A 123 -21.59 8.73 -12.53
C VAL A 123 -22.76 7.81 -12.20
N ILE A 124 -22.94 7.49 -10.92
CA ILE A 124 -23.99 6.65 -10.38
C ILE A 124 -24.85 7.55 -9.47
N LEU A 125 -25.91 8.11 -10.04
CA LEU A 125 -26.73 9.16 -9.43
C LEU A 125 -27.43 8.71 -8.14
N ASP A 126 -27.67 7.41 -8.01
CA ASP A 126 -28.30 6.76 -6.86
C ASP A 126 -27.28 6.20 -5.86
N PHE A 127 -25.99 6.57 -5.97
CA PHE A 127 -24.94 6.12 -5.05
C PHE A 127 -25.16 6.65 -3.63
N ASN A 128 -25.17 5.75 -2.65
CA ASN A 128 -25.23 6.07 -1.24
C ASN A 128 -23.89 5.70 -0.56
N PRO A 129 -23.09 6.68 -0.11
CA PRO A 129 -21.78 6.42 0.49
C PRO A 129 -21.83 5.63 1.81
N ASP A 130 -22.95 5.64 2.52
CA ASP A 130 -23.08 4.97 3.82
C ASP A 130 -23.35 3.47 3.69
N SER A 131 -23.95 3.05 2.58
CA SER A 131 -24.41 1.67 2.37
C SER A 131 -23.75 0.96 1.20
N ASP A 132 -23.36 1.71 0.17
CA ASP A 132 -22.91 1.14 -1.08
C ASP A 132 -21.39 0.95 -1.08
N LYS A 133 -20.91 -0.17 -1.62
CA LYS A 133 -19.48 -0.42 -1.82
C LYS A 133 -19.08 -0.06 -3.24
N ALA A 134 -17.95 0.63 -3.40
CA ALA A 134 -17.48 1.06 -4.72
C ALA A 134 -16.05 0.54 -5.00
N LYS A 135 -15.82 0.08 -6.25
CA LYS A 135 -14.49 -0.28 -6.74
C LYS A 135 -14.28 0.16 -8.19
N ILE A 136 -13.05 0.56 -8.50
CA ILE A 136 -12.63 0.84 -9.88
C ILE A 136 -12.14 -0.46 -10.51
N GLU A 137 -12.63 -0.75 -11.72
CA GLU A 137 -12.25 -1.93 -12.49
C GLU A 137 -11.75 -1.53 -13.88
N ILE A 138 -10.78 -2.27 -14.40
CA ILE A 138 -10.34 -2.15 -15.79
C ILE A 138 -11.05 -3.23 -16.59
N LYS A 139 -11.90 -2.84 -17.53
CA LYS A 139 -12.65 -3.77 -18.40
C LYS A 139 -11.93 -3.95 -19.74
N GLN A 140 -10.69 -4.42 -19.72
CA GLN A 140 -9.93 -4.73 -20.94
C GLN A 140 -9.22 -6.07 -20.85
N ASN A 141 -9.20 -6.77 -21.99
CA ASN A 141 -8.38 -7.96 -22.18
C ASN A 141 -6.93 -7.54 -22.42
N ILE A 142 -6.02 -8.16 -21.67
CA ILE A 142 -4.57 -8.03 -21.78
C ILE A 142 -4.17 -8.47 -23.20
N GLY A 143 -4.06 -7.53 -24.15
CA GLY A 143 -3.76 -7.84 -25.55
C GLY A 143 -4.28 -6.82 -26.56
N GLN A 144 -5.20 -5.93 -26.20
CA GLN A 144 -5.60 -4.81 -27.06
C GLN A 144 -4.73 -3.58 -26.77
N ASN A 145 -4.16 -2.99 -27.81
CA ASN A 145 -3.31 -1.80 -27.75
C ASN A 145 -4.17 -0.50 -27.63
N MET A 146 -5.17 -0.53 -26.75
CA MET A 146 -6.09 0.57 -26.47
C MET A 146 -5.76 1.20 -25.11
N PRO A 147 -5.95 2.51 -24.92
CA PRO A 147 -5.84 3.15 -23.61
C PRO A 147 -6.77 2.47 -22.59
N ALA A 148 -6.33 2.33 -21.34
CA ALA A 148 -7.11 1.68 -20.29
C ALA A 148 -8.48 2.34 -20.10
N ILE A 149 -9.54 1.54 -20.22
CA ILE A 149 -10.92 1.96 -20.00
C ILE A 149 -11.33 1.56 -18.59
N PHE A 150 -11.48 2.56 -17.72
CA PHE A 150 -11.88 2.38 -16.33
C PHE A 150 -13.40 2.40 -16.19
N SER A 151 -13.92 1.52 -15.35
CA SER A 151 -15.32 1.51 -14.92
C SER A 151 -15.39 1.66 -13.41
N ILE A 152 -16.43 2.35 -12.93
CA ILE A 152 -16.79 2.36 -11.52
C ILE A 152 -17.91 1.33 -11.32
N THR A 153 -17.69 0.40 -10.41
CA THR A 153 -18.65 -0.63 -10.03
C THR A 153 -19.10 -0.38 -8.60
N VAL A 154 -20.41 -0.18 -8.43
CA VAL A 154 -21.07 -0.01 -7.13
C VAL A 154 -21.87 -1.27 -6.84
N ILE A 155 -21.74 -1.76 -5.61
CA ILE A 155 -22.44 -2.92 -5.09
C ILE A 155 -23.37 -2.42 -3.98
N LYS A 156 -24.67 -2.59 -4.20
CA LYS A 156 -25.74 -2.23 -3.27
C LYS A 156 -25.87 -3.27 -2.15
N PRO A 157 -26.48 -2.92 -1.00
CA PRO A 157 -26.71 -3.86 0.10
C PRO A 157 -27.57 -5.07 -0.25
N ASP A 158 -28.48 -4.93 -1.22
CA ASP A 158 -29.34 -6.00 -1.73
C ASP A 158 -28.63 -6.93 -2.74
N GLY A 159 -27.36 -6.64 -3.05
CA GLY A 159 -26.54 -7.39 -4.01
C GLY A 159 -26.66 -6.88 -5.45
N GLU A 160 -27.43 -5.82 -5.73
CA GLU A 160 -27.43 -5.20 -7.04
C GLU A 160 -26.04 -4.63 -7.38
N ILE A 161 -25.56 -4.92 -8.60
CA ILE A 161 -24.26 -4.46 -9.08
C ILE A 161 -24.48 -3.50 -10.26
N ILE A 162 -24.14 -2.24 -10.05
CA ILE A 162 -24.22 -1.19 -11.06
C ILE A 162 -22.81 -0.87 -11.52
N SER A 163 -22.53 -1.04 -12.82
CA SER A 163 -21.20 -0.77 -13.38
C SER A 163 -21.30 0.17 -14.57
N LYS A 164 -20.61 1.31 -14.49
CA LYS A 164 -20.60 2.35 -15.54
C LYS A 164 -19.19 2.74 -15.93
N LEU A 165 -19.03 3.16 -17.18
CA LEU A 165 -17.80 3.78 -17.66
C LEU A 165 -17.47 5.00 -16.79
N LEU A 166 -16.22 5.10 -16.35
CA LEU A 166 -15.76 6.18 -15.49
C LEU A 166 -15.09 7.26 -16.35
N PRO A 167 -15.68 8.47 -16.47
CA PRO A 167 -15.05 9.54 -17.24
C PRO A 167 -13.75 10.00 -16.59
N ALA A 168 -12.82 10.49 -17.40
CA ALA A 168 -11.47 10.84 -16.95
C ALA A 168 -11.45 11.86 -15.80
N LYS A 169 -12.37 12.84 -15.82
CA LYS A 169 -12.47 13.87 -14.77
C LYS A 169 -12.80 13.25 -13.40
N GLU A 170 -13.83 12.41 -13.35
CA GLU A 170 -14.26 11.71 -12.13
C GLU A 170 -13.20 10.69 -11.67
N TYR A 171 -12.59 9.96 -12.61
CA TYR A 171 -11.46 9.08 -12.31
C TYR A 171 -10.32 9.81 -11.61
N LEU A 172 -9.86 10.93 -12.19
CA LEU A 172 -8.76 11.71 -11.63
C LEU A 172 -9.11 12.27 -10.25
N GLN A 173 -10.36 12.68 -10.03
CA GLN A 173 -10.80 13.12 -8.70
C GLN A 173 -10.80 11.98 -7.67
N ILE A 174 -11.30 10.80 -8.02
CA ILE A 174 -11.28 9.62 -7.13
C ILE A 174 -9.84 9.23 -6.78
N VAL A 175 -8.95 9.18 -7.77
CA VAL A 175 -7.52 8.87 -7.55
C VAL A 175 -6.87 9.95 -6.68
N ALA A 176 -7.12 11.24 -6.96
CA ALA A 176 -6.57 12.32 -6.16
C ALA A 176 -7.03 12.28 -4.70
N ALA A 177 -8.32 11.99 -4.46
CA ALA A 177 -8.88 11.81 -3.13
C ALA A 177 -8.26 10.59 -2.42
N THR A 178 -8.22 9.43 -3.09
CA THR A 178 -7.69 8.19 -2.51
C THR A 178 -6.19 8.30 -2.20
N ASN A 179 -5.44 9.10 -2.95
CA ASN A 179 -4.03 9.36 -2.68
C ASN A 179 -3.76 10.08 -1.34
N PHE A 180 -4.76 10.74 -0.72
CA PHE A 180 -4.62 11.23 0.65
C PHE A 180 -4.34 10.11 1.64
N LYS A 181 -4.89 8.91 1.42
CA LYS A 181 -4.62 7.72 2.25
C LYS A 181 -3.14 7.39 2.28
N GLN A 182 -2.52 7.27 1.10
CA GLN A 182 -1.09 6.92 1.01
C GLN A 182 -0.19 8.03 1.57
N ARG A 183 -0.53 9.30 1.31
CA ARG A 183 0.25 10.45 1.80
C ARG A 183 0.17 10.58 3.32
N SER A 184 -1.02 10.44 3.90
CA SER A 184 -1.22 10.55 5.35
C SER A 184 -0.51 9.42 6.08
N ARG A 185 -0.55 8.20 5.53
CA ARG A 185 0.25 7.07 6.04
C ARG A 185 1.73 7.40 6.07
N MET A 186 2.27 7.90 4.97
CA MET A 186 3.68 8.24 4.89
C MET A 186 4.06 9.35 5.87
N SER A 187 3.19 10.35 6.07
CA SER A 187 3.41 11.39 7.09
C SER A 187 3.54 10.81 8.49
N MET A 188 2.72 9.82 8.86
CA MET A 188 2.84 9.14 10.16
C MET A 188 4.12 8.31 10.25
N LEU A 189 4.49 7.58 9.20
CA LEU A 189 5.74 6.82 9.16
C LEU A 189 6.96 7.74 9.36
N TYR A 190 6.99 8.89 8.68
CA TYR A 190 8.07 9.87 8.87
C TYR A 190 8.11 10.43 10.29
N TYR A 191 6.96 10.74 10.89
CA TYR A 191 6.93 11.16 12.29
C TYR A 191 7.59 10.14 13.23
N HIS A 192 7.26 8.85 13.07
CA HIS A 192 7.89 7.79 13.87
C HIS A 192 9.39 7.62 13.56
N ALA A 193 9.77 7.69 12.29
CA ALA A 193 11.17 7.59 11.88
C ALA A 193 12.01 8.72 12.49
N GLU A 194 11.49 9.96 12.44
CA GLU A 194 12.14 11.14 13.01
C GLU A 194 12.27 11.03 14.54
N ARG A 195 11.19 10.66 15.25
CA ARG A 195 11.23 10.57 16.73
C ARG A 195 12.19 9.48 17.24
N LEU A 196 12.38 8.41 16.46
CA LEU A 196 13.24 7.27 16.83
C LEU A 196 14.67 7.39 16.27
N HIS A 197 14.92 8.38 15.41
CA HIS A 197 16.15 8.47 14.62
C HIS A 197 16.39 7.24 13.72
N TYR A 198 15.31 6.73 13.15
CA TYR A 198 15.27 5.59 12.23
C TYR A 198 15.19 6.07 10.77
N ALA A 199 15.37 5.14 9.84
CA ALA A 199 15.13 5.33 8.41
C ALA A 199 13.67 5.05 8.05
#